data_AF-A0A964MCL3-F1
#
_entry.id   AF-A0A964MCL3-F1
#
_cell.length_a   1.000
_cell.length_b   1.000
_cell.length_c   1.000
_cell.angle_alpha   90.00
_cell.angle_beta   90.00
_cell.angle_gamma   90.00
#
_symmetry.space_group_name_H-M   'P 1'
#
loop_
_entity.id
_entity.type
_entity.pdbx_description
1 polymer ?
#
loop_
_entity_poly.entity_id
_entity_poly.type
_entity_poly.pdbx_seq_one_letter_code
_entity_poly.pdbx_strand_id
1 'polypeptide(L)'
;MSETEKGFVVDTNARPGESRAHEVIIREVTGQDPITKIYRLNSETPTEMPLDHAMKFLRDKAFLVTTSGGEVIKPVVKRDQADVTFQLGENELIAEYSELSREALWKRVKMLPGSESIGKASGNETLIAFIKEKTRRDVGVARGSEGVIGQDDVSDFMEDSPLVKKAA
;
A
#
# COMPACT_ATOMS: atom_id res chain seq x y z
N MET A 1 20.57 16.36 27.72
CA MET A 1 20.58 15.11 26.95
C MET A 1 19.19 14.97 26.37
N SER A 2 19.03 15.09 25.06
CA SER A 2 17.72 14.99 24.43
C SER A 2 17.25 13.54 24.53
N GLU A 3 16.14 13.29 25.22
CA GLU A 3 15.52 11.96 25.21
C GLU A 3 15.07 11.69 23.78
N THR A 4 15.69 10.71 23.13
CA THR A 4 15.26 10.28 21.80
C THR A 4 13.90 9.62 21.96
N GLU A 5 12.89 10.17 21.30
CA GLU A 5 11.55 9.63 21.28
C GLU A 5 11.58 8.15 20.82
N LYS A 6 10.75 7.32 21.43
CA LYS A 6 10.74 5.87 21.20
C LYS A 6 9.51 5.48 20.39
N GLY A 7 9.71 4.55 19.47
CA GLY A 7 8.64 3.88 18.72
C GLY A 7 8.66 2.37 18.98
N PHE A 8 7.51 1.74 18.78
CA PHE A 8 7.33 0.31 18.92
C PHE A 8 6.88 -0.27 17.58
N VAL A 9 7.51 -1.35 17.14
CA VAL A 9 7.24 -1.96 15.84
C VAL A 9 6.82 -3.42 16.00
N VAL A 10 5.74 -3.81 15.32
CA VAL A 10 5.25 -5.19 15.20
C VAL A 10 5.29 -5.62 13.74
N ASP A 11 5.81 -6.82 13.47
CA ASP A 11 5.78 -7.44 12.13
C ASP A 11 4.52 -8.31 12.02
N THR A 12 3.52 -7.81 11.30
CA THR A 12 2.22 -8.50 11.17
C THR A 12 2.30 -9.75 10.31
N ASN A 13 3.39 -9.94 9.56
CA ASN A 13 3.62 -11.10 8.71
C ASN A 13 4.48 -12.18 9.39
N ALA A 14 5.04 -11.90 10.57
CA ALA A 14 5.75 -12.91 11.35
C ALA A 14 4.77 -13.94 11.92
N ARG A 15 5.12 -15.23 11.84
CA ARG A 15 4.34 -16.28 12.48
C ARG A 15 4.40 -16.13 14.00
N PRO A 16 3.33 -16.46 14.74
CA PRO A 16 3.37 -16.47 16.20
C PRO A 16 4.56 -17.30 16.72
N GLY A 17 5.31 -16.75 17.69
CA GLY A 17 6.51 -17.37 18.23
C GLY A 17 7.77 -17.32 17.35
N GLU A 18 7.70 -16.80 16.13
CA GLU A 18 8.86 -16.60 15.25
C GLU A 18 9.26 -15.12 15.17
N SER A 19 10.57 -14.86 15.13
CA SER A 19 11.12 -13.52 14.91
C SER A 19 11.81 -13.44 13.54
N ARG A 20 11.53 -12.38 12.78
CA ARG A 20 12.19 -12.10 11.51
C ARG A 20 13.25 -11.01 11.70
N ALA A 21 14.42 -11.20 11.11
CA ALA A 21 15.50 -10.23 11.14
C ALA A 21 15.29 -9.20 10.03
N HIS A 22 15.29 -7.92 10.39
CA HIS A 22 15.15 -6.79 9.48
C HIS A 22 16.31 -5.82 9.68
N GLU A 23 17.00 -5.51 8.60
CA GLU A 23 18.12 -4.58 8.60
C GLU A 23 17.62 -3.15 8.35
N VAL A 24 18.08 -2.22 9.17
CA VAL A 24 17.75 -0.80 9.07
C VAL A 24 19.03 0.00 8.98
N ILE A 25 19.15 0.81 7.92
CA ILE A 25 20.24 1.78 7.78
C ILE A 25 20.00 2.89 8.79
N ILE A 26 20.89 3.07 9.77
CA ILE A 26 20.80 4.12 10.79
C ILE A 26 21.32 5.44 10.25
N ARG A 27 22.50 5.42 9.61
CA ARG A 27 23.19 6.61 9.12
C ARG A 27 23.82 6.32 7.76
N GLU A 28 23.52 7.16 6.79
CA GLU A 28 24.22 7.19 5.51
C GLU A 28 25.38 8.19 5.62
N VAL A 29 26.56 7.77 5.20
CA VAL A 29 27.75 8.63 5.14
C VAL A 29 28.24 8.62 3.70
N THR A 30 28.25 9.78 3.05
CA THR A 30 28.66 9.90 1.64
C THR A 30 30.09 9.43 1.46
N GLY A 31 30.29 8.39 0.65
CA GLY A 31 31.62 7.81 0.36
C GLY A 31 32.09 6.73 1.35
N GLN A 32 31.22 6.25 2.25
CA GLN A 32 31.49 5.10 3.12
C GLN A 32 30.28 4.15 3.16
N ASP A 33 30.50 2.93 3.67
CA ASP A 33 29.44 1.96 3.86
C ASP A 33 28.41 2.48 4.88
N PRO A 34 27.10 2.29 4.61
CA PRO A 34 26.04 2.72 5.53
C PRO A 34 26.14 1.98 6.86
N ILE A 35 25.92 2.69 7.96
CA ILE A 35 25.85 2.06 9.29
C ILE A 35 24.47 1.45 9.41
N THR A 36 24.40 0.12 9.52
CA THR A 36 23.14 -0.62 9.64
C THR A 36 22.98 -1.25 11.02
N LYS A 37 21.73 -1.58 11.38
CA LYS A 37 21.39 -2.32 12.58
C LYS A 37 20.28 -3.31 12.28
N ILE A 38 20.43 -4.52 12.81
CA ILE A 38 19.46 -5.59 12.63
C ILE A 38 18.52 -5.61 13.82
N TYR A 39 17.21 -5.55 13.55
CA TYR A 39 16.14 -5.72 14.51
C TYR A 39 15.47 -7.08 14.30
N ARG A 40 15.16 -7.77 15.40
CA ARG A 40 14.37 -9.00 15.35
C ARG A 40 12.94 -8.68 15.75
N LEU A 41 12.06 -8.60 14.76
CA LEU A 41 10.67 -8.24 14.93
C LEU A 41 9.82 -9.51 14.98
N ASN A 42 8.75 -9.46 15.77
CA ASN A 42 7.78 -10.54 15.90
C ASN A 42 6.36 -9.96 15.84
N SER A 43 5.35 -10.83 15.84
CA SER A 43 3.94 -10.46 15.68
C SER A 43 3.20 -10.19 16.99
N GLU A 44 3.73 -10.62 18.14
CA GLU A 44 3.03 -10.58 19.43
C GLU A 44 3.55 -9.48 20.37
N THR A 45 4.87 -9.28 20.39
CA THR A 45 5.58 -8.36 21.28
C THR A 45 6.16 -7.19 20.47
N PRO A 46 5.68 -5.96 20.71
CA PRO A 46 6.22 -4.79 20.06
C PRO A 46 7.70 -4.61 20.39
N THR A 47 8.53 -4.45 19.36
CA THR A 47 9.97 -4.21 19.54
C THR A 47 10.22 -2.71 19.72
N GLU A 48 10.75 -2.33 20.87
CA GLU A 48 11.13 -0.96 21.20
C GLU A 48 12.38 -0.53 20.44
N MET A 49 12.34 0.65 19.81
CA MET A 49 13.48 1.26 19.14
C MET A 49 13.35 2.78 19.08
N PRO A 50 14.43 3.52 18.73
CA PRO A 50 14.32 4.96 18.47
C PRO A 50 13.28 5.25 17.38
N LEU A 51 12.50 6.32 17.54
CA LEU A 51 11.42 6.66 16.62
C LEU A 51 11.92 6.78 15.17
N ASP A 52 13.08 7.40 14.95
CA ASP A 52 13.70 7.52 13.63
C ASP A 52 13.96 6.17 12.93
N HIS A 53 14.17 5.11 13.72
CA HIS A 53 14.35 3.76 13.19
C HIS A 53 12.99 3.12 12.94
N ALA A 54 12.03 3.30 13.86
CA ALA A 54 10.67 2.80 13.74
C ALA A 54 9.97 3.34 12.48
N MET A 55 10.14 4.63 12.19
CA MET A 55 9.58 5.30 11.01
C MET A 55 10.04 4.68 9.67
N LYS A 56 11.18 3.98 9.63
CA LYS A 56 11.68 3.32 8.40
C LYS A 56 10.84 2.10 8.02
N PHE A 57 10.15 1.50 8.99
CA PHE A 57 9.24 0.37 8.79
C PHE A 57 7.87 0.80 8.22
N LEU A 58 7.49 2.07 8.34
CA LEU A 58 6.23 2.59 7.79
C LEU A 58 6.15 2.56 6.25
N ARG A 59 7.24 2.19 5.56
CA ARG A 59 7.27 2.04 4.10
C ARG A 59 6.55 0.78 3.62
N ASP A 60 6.35 -0.20 4.50
CA ASP A 60 5.69 -1.46 4.18
C ASP A 60 4.49 -1.66 5.12
N LYS A 61 3.37 -2.11 4.54
CA LYS A 61 2.12 -2.37 5.27
C LYS A 61 2.22 -3.59 6.18
N ALA A 62 3.28 -4.40 6.03
CA ALA A 62 3.59 -5.54 6.89
C ALA A 62 4.03 -5.13 8.32
N PHE A 63 4.24 -3.84 8.59
CA PHE A 63 4.67 -3.37 9.90
C PHE A 63 3.67 -2.38 10.48
N LEU A 64 3.35 -2.60 11.76
CA LEU A 64 2.60 -1.67 12.58
C LEU A 64 3.58 -0.90 13.45
N VAL A 65 3.54 0.43 13.40
CA VAL A 65 4.39 1.29 14.22
C VAL A 65 3.52 2.12 15.15
N THR A 66 3.83 2.09 16.44
CA THR A 66 3.16 2.89 17.47
C THR A 66 4.14 3.82 18.18
N THR A 67 3.66 4.99 18.59
CA THR A 67 4.42 5.92 19.45
C THR A 67 4.41 5.42 20.89
N SER A 68 5.24 6.03 21.75
CA SER A 68 5.21 5.81 23.20
C SER A 68 3.87 6.17 23.86
N GLY A 69 3.06 7.01 23.22
CA GLY A 69 1.69 7.33 23.64
C GLY A 69 0.64 6.31 23.23
N GLY A 70 1.01 5.25 22.52
CA GLY A 70 0.08 4.23 22.00
C GLY A 70 -0.63 4.64 20.69
N GLU A 71 -0.26 5.77 20.09
CA GLU A 71 -0.84 6.19 18.81
C GLU A 71 -0.23 5.40 17.65
N VAL A 72 -1.08 4.87 16.77
CA VAL A 72 -0.64 4.16 15.56
C VAL A 72 -0.26 5.17 14.48
N ILE A 73 0.99 5.09 14.00
CA ILE A 73 1.47 5.92 12.90
C ILE A 73 1.10 5.26 11.57
N LYS A 74 0.44 6.02 10.69
CA LYS A 74 0.00 5.50 9.39
C LYS A 74 1.20 5.22 8.47
N PRO A 75 1.20 4.09 7.73
CA PRO A 75 2.22 3.82 6.73
C PRO A 75 2.36 4.98 5.73
N VAL A 76 3.61 5.34 5.42
CA VAL A 76 3.88 6.32 4.38
C VAL A 76 3.60 5.63 3.06
N VAL A 77 2.54 6.06 2.38
CA VAL A 77 2.26 5.61 1.02
C VAL A 77 3.47 5.98 0.18
N LYS A 78 4.25 4.98 -0.24
CA LYS A 78 5.17 5.17 -1.37
C LYS A 78 4.29 5.65 -2.52
N ARG A 79 4.35 6.94 -2.82
CA ARG A 79 4.18 7.35 -4.21
C ARG A 79 5.35 6.67 -4.89
N ASP A 80 5.09 5.53 -5.53
CA ASP A 80 6.06 4.99 -6.45
C ASP A 80 6.54 6.16 -7.29
N GLN A 81 7.85 6.35 -7.39
CA GLN A 81 8.48 7.30 -8.31
C GLN A 81 8.24 6.84 -9.76
N ALA A 82 7.01 6.49 -10.11
CA ALA A 82 6.51 6.51 -11.46
C ALA A 82 6.38 7.97 -11.96
N ASP A 83 6.55 8.97 -11.08
CA ASP A 83 7.04 10.28 -11.46
C ASP A 83 8.57 10.21 -11.70
N VAL A 84 8.99 9.32 -12.60
CA VAL A 84 10.19 9.62 -13.38
C VAL A 84 9.80 10.88 -14.11
N THR A 85 10.39 12.02 -13.72
CA THR A 85 10.34 13.22 -14.54
C THR A 85 10.89 12.82 -15.89
N PHE A 86 10.01 12.48 -16.83
CA PHE A 86 10.36 12.22 -18.22
C PHE A 86 10.96 13.52 -18.72
N GLN A 87 12.30 13.62 -18.67
CA GLN A 87 13.02 14.67 -19.33
C GLN A 87 12.94 14.35 -20.81
N LEU A 88 12.04 15.03 -21.50
CA LEU A 88 12.01 15.05 -22.96
C LEU A 88 13.40 15.49 -23.43
N GLY A 89 13.99 14.73 -24.34
CA GLY A 89 15.19 15.18 -25.06
C GLY A 89 14.91 16.47 -25.83
N GLU A 90 15.96 17.20 -26.23
CA GLU A 90 15.84 18.50 -26.91
C GLU A 90 14.95 18.49 -28.18
N ASN A 91 14.68 17.30 -28.73
CA ASN A 91 13.86 17.10 -29.93
C ASN A 91 12.67 16.16 -29.71
N GLU A 92 12.28 15.91 -28.45
CA GLU A 92 11.13 15.07 -28.14
C GLU A 92 9.89 15.93 -27.86
N LEU A 93 8.78 15.59 -28.49
CA LEU A 93 7.49 16.26 -28.32
C LEU A 93 6.45 15.26 -27.81
N ILE A 94 5.61 15.70 -26.87
CA ILE A 94 4.43 14.95 -26.45
C ILE A 94 3.36 15.16 -27.53
N ALA A 95 3.08 14.11 -28.31
CA ALA A 95 2.00 14.13 -29.29
C ALA A 95 0.64 13.88 -28.62
N GLU A 96 -0.38 14.65 -29.00
CA GLU A 96 -1.75 14.39 -28.58
C GLU A 96 -2.30 13.14 -29.30
N TYR A 97 -3.28 12.46 -28.69
CA TYR A 97 -3.88 11.26 -29.31
C TYR A 97 -4.57 11.55 -30.66
N SER A 98 -5.03 12.78 -30.86
CA SER A 98 -5.59 13.30 -32.11
C SER A 98 -4.57 13.39 -33.24
N GLU A 99 -3.29 13.54 -32.92
CA GLU A 99 -2.19 13.73 -33.87
C GLU A 99 -1.56 12.39 -34.32
N LEU A 100 -1.95 11.30 -33.67
CA LEU A 100 -1.46 9.97 -34.01
C LEU A 100 -2.14 9.43 -35.27
N SER A 101 -1.37 8.70 -36.07
CA SER A 101 -1.92 7.93 -37.18
C SER A 101 -2.90 6.86 -36.66
N ARG A 102 -3.91 6.53 -37.48
CA ARG A 102 -4.87 5.47 -37.16
C ARG A 102 -4.20 4.14 -36.84
N GLU A 103 -3.12 3.80 -37.55
CA GLU A 103 -2.36 2.58 -37.31
C GLU A 103 -1.69 2.58 -35.92
N ALA A 104 -1.16 3.72 -35.48
CA ALA A 104 -0.57 3.87 -34.16
C ALA A 104 -1.62 3.77 -33.04
N LEU A 105 -2.79 4.40 -33.24
CA LEU A 105 -3.94 4.28 -32.34
C LEU A 105 -4.41 2.82 -32.23
N TRP A 106 -4.54 2.13 -33.36
CA TRP A 106 -4.96 0.74 -33.41
C TRP A 106 -3.99 -0.20 -32.69
N LYS A 107 -2.68 -0.05 -32.93
CA LYS A 107 -1.64 -0.82 -32.23
C LYS A 107 -1.73 -0.62 -30.72
N ARG A 108 -1.88 0.63 -30.26
CA ARG A 108 -2.04 0.96 -28.83
C ARG A 108 -3.29 0.32 -28.22
N VAL A 109 -4.43 0.38 -28.91
CA VAL A 109 -5.67 -0.26 -28.44
C VAL A 109 -5.50 -1.77 -28.29
N LYS A 110 -4.86 -2.45 -29.25
CA LYS A 110 -4.71 -3.92 -29.21
C LYS A 110 -3.74 -4.45 -28.16
N MET A 111 -2.88 -3.59 -27.60
CA MET A 111 -2.06 -3.94 -26.44
C MET A 111 -2.84 -3.86 -25.12
N LEU A 112 -4.02 -3.23 -25.10
CA LEU A 112 -4.81 -3.05 -23.89
C LEU A 112 -5.83 -4.19 -23.69
N PRO A 113 -6.04 -4.66 -22.44
CA PRO A 113 -6.98 -5.72 -22.14
C PRO A 113 -8.44 -5.27 -22.36
N GLY A 114 -9.24 -6.15 -22.98
CA GLY A 114 -10.64 -5.89 -23.34
C GLY A 114 -10.82 -5.14 -24.66
N SER A 115 -9.79 -5.10 -25.52
CA SER A 115 -9.84 -4.47 -26.85
C SER A 115 -10.49 -5.35 -27.93
N GLU A 116 -11.04 -6.50 -27.56
CA GLU A 116 -11.68 -7.48 -28.45
C GLU A 116 -12.89 -6.89 -29.18
N SER A 117 -13.64 -6.00 -28.51
CA SER A 117 -14.81 -5.31 -29.06
C SER A 117 -14.48 -4.21 -30.07
N ILE A 118 -13.22 -3.76 -30.14
CA ILE A 118 -12.79 -2.74 -31.10
C ILE A 118 -12.38 -3.45 -32.40
N GLY A 119 -13.18 -3.22 -33.45
CA GLY A 119 -12.94 -3.75 -34.79
C GLY A 119 -11.97 -2.89 -35.60
N LYS A 120 -11.37 -3.48 -36.65
CA LYS A 120 -10.41 -2.77 -37.53
C LYS A 120 -11.04 -1.56 -38.22
N ALA A 121 -12.37 -1.58 -38.39
CA ALA A 121 -13.16 -0.49 -38.97
C ALA A 121 -13.53 0.64 -37.99
N SER A 122 -13.23 0.50 -36.69
CA SER A 122 -13.53 1.54 -35.71
C SER A 122 -12.84 2.86 -36.05
N GLY A 123 -13.56 3.97 -35.86
CA GLY A 123 -13.06 5.32 -36.11
C GLY A 123 -12.01 5.76 -35.07
N ASN A 124 -11.20 6.75 -35.44
CA ASN A 124 -10.14 7.26 -34.56
C ASN A 124 -10.68 7.73 -33.21
N GLU A 125 -11.84 8.40 -33.19
CA GLU A 125 -12.48 8.85 -31.95
C GLU A 125 -12.79 7.70 -30.98
N THR A 126 -13.30 6.57 -31.51
CA THR A 126 -13.59 5.37 -30.72
C THR A 126 -12.31 4.75 -30.14
N LEU A 127 -11.22 4.74 -30.92
CA LEU A 127 -9.91 4.25 -30.47
C LEU A 127 -9.36 5.14 -29.35
N ILE A 128 -9.43 6.46 -29.50
CA ILE A 128 -8.96 7.43 -28.51
C ILE A 128 -9.78 7.34 -27.23
N ALA A 129 -11.11 7.23 -27.34
CA ALA A 129 -12.00 7.09 -26.20
C ALA A 129 -11.68 5.84 -25.38
N PHE A 130 -11.46 4.70 -26.05
CA PHE A 130 -11.08 3.45 -25.40
C PHE A 130 -9.73 3.56 -24.66
N ILE A 131 -8.72 4.17 -25.29
CA ILE A 131 -7.42 4.42 -24.64
C ILE A 131 -7.61 5.28 -23.39
N LYS A 132 -8.32 6.41 -23.51
CA LYS A 132 -8.58 7.32 -22.37
C LYS A 132 -9.35 6.64 -21.24
N GLU A 133 -10.35 5.82 -21.56
CA GLU A 133 -11.13 5.07 -20.57
C GLU A 133 -10.25 4.09 -19.78
N LYS A 134 -9.36 3.37 -20.47
CA LYS A 134 -8.48 2.39 -19.83
C LYS A 134 -7.36 3.05 -19.01
N THR A 135 -6.80 4.16 -19.49
CA THR A 135 -5.77 4.91 -18.76
C THR A 135 -6.33 5.64 -17.52
N ARG A 136 -7.62 6.01 -17.50
CA ARG A 136 -8.25 6.67 -16.35
C ARG A 136 -8.56 5.76 -15.16
N ARG A 137 -8.59 4.43 -15.33
CA ARG A 137 -9.02 3.50 -14.29
C ARG A 137 -8.00 3.27 -13.15
N ASP A 138 -6.78 3.80 -13.26
CA ASP A 138 -5.77 3.67 -12.19
C ASP A 138 -5.76 4.84 -11.18
N VAL A 139 -6.69 5.80 -11.28
CA VAL A 139 -6.79 6.91 -10.32
C VAL A 139 -8.10 6.80 -9.52
N GLY A 140 -8.05 6.02 -8.43
CA GLY A 140 -9.03 6.10 -7.36
C GLY A 140 -9.73 4.79 -7.00
N VAL A 141 -9.12 4.00 -6.12
CA VAL A 141 -9.88 3.18 -5.17
C VAL A 141 -10.07 4.00 -3.89
N ALA A 142 -11.32 4.00 -3.45
CA ALA A 142 -11.95 4.99 -2.60
C ALA A 142 -11.48 5.02 -1.14
N ARG A 143 -11.58 6.21 -0.55
CA ARG A 143 -11.87 6.45 0.87
C ARG A 143 -13.08 5.61 1.28
N GLY A 144 -12.94 4.70 2.24
CA GLY A 144 -14.10 4.04 2.85
C GLY A 144 -13.86 2.58 3.23
N SER A 145 -12.99 2.33 4.20
CA SER A 145 -13.07 1.13 5.03
C SER A 145 -12.59 1.46 6.44
N GLU A 146 -13.21 2.49 7.04
CA GLU A 146 -13.40 2.54 8.49
C GLU A 146 -14.47 1.50 8.83
N GLY A 147 -14.03 0.26 8.96
CA GLY A 147 -14.78 -0.80 9.64
C GLY A 147 -14.25 -0.89 11.05
N VAL A 148 -14.87 -0.09 11.93
CA VAL A 148 -14.72 -0.11 13.38
C VAL A 148 -14.80 -1.56 13.87
N ILE A 149 -13.70 -2.13 14.37
CA ILE A 149 -13.79 -3.20 15.36
C ILE A 149 -13.74 -2.48 16.69
N GLY A 150 -14.91 -2.05 17.14
CA GLY A 150 -15.13 -1.60 18.50
C GLY A 150 -14.83 -2.78 19.42
N GLN A 151 -13.91 -2.54 20.35
CA GLN A 151 -14.03 -3.16 21.67
C GLN A 151 -15.40 -2.78 22.21
N ASP A 152 -16.30 -3.75 22.29
CA ASP A 152 -17.35 -3.95 23.30
C ASP A 152 -18.25 -5.11 22.82
N ASP A 153 -18.79 -5.90 23.75
CA ASP A 153 -19.68 -7.08 23.57
C ASP A 153 -19.07 -8.49 23.40
N VAL A 154 -18.35 -8.94 24.43
CA VAL A 154 -18.42 -10.36 24.86
C VAL A 154 -18.51 -10.44 26.39
N SER A 155 -19.57 -9.84 26.94
CA SER A 155 -19.93 -10.05 28.34
C SER A 155 -21.45 -10.05 28.51
N ASP A 156 -22.19 -10.82 27.72
CA ASP A 156 -23.56 -11.24 28.07
C ASP A 156 -24.12 -12.23 27.03
N PHE A 157 -23.90 -13.54 27.19
CA PHE A 157 -24.83 -14.58 26.72
C PHE A 157 -24.34 -15.97 27.16
N MET A 158 -24.80 -16.42 28.32
CA MET A 158 -25.33 -17.78 28.58
C MET A 158 -25.46 -18.00 30.09
N GLU A 159 -26.48 -17.39 30.69
CA GLU A 159 -27.17 -18.00 31.83
C GLU A 159 -28.67 -18.08 31.51
N ASP A 160 -29.15 -19.33 31.57
CA ASP A 160 -30.50 -19.78 31.85
C ASP A 160 -31.70 -19.07 31.19
N SER A 161 -32.38 -19.84 30.32
CA SER A 161 -33.84 -19.84 30.38
C SER A 161 -34.49 -21.15 29.94
N PRO A 162 -35.69 -21.45 30.48
CA PRO A 162 -36.12 -22.81 30.77
C PRO A 162 -37.32 -23.28 29.92
N LEU A 163 -37.61 -24.58 30.07
CA LEU A 163 -38.89 -25.29 29.85
C LEU A 163 -39.37 -25.56 28.42
N VAL A 164 -39.82 -26.83 28.26
CA VAL A 164 -40.95 -27.38 27.45
C VAL A 164 -40.52 -28.81 27.04
N LYS A 165 -41.18 -29.94 27.33
CA LYS A 165 -42.49 -30.29 27.90
C LYS A 165 -42.45 -31.79 28.30
N LYS A 166 -43.33 -32.19 29.23
CA LYS A 166 -43.67 -33.57 29.60
C LYS A 166 -44.43 -34.32 28.49
N ALA A 167 -44.33 -35.65 28.57
CA ALA A 167 -45.31 -36.70 28.27
C ALA A 167 -45.52 -37.16 26.82
N ALA A 168 -45.07 -38.39 26.55
CA ALA A 168 -45.95 -39.54 26.33
C ALA A 168 -45.23 -40.81 26.85
#